data_AF-A0A923ZVW2-F1
#
_entry.id   AF-A0A923ZVW2-F1
#
_cell.length_a   1.000
_cell.length_b   1.000
_cell.length_c   1.000
_cell.angle_alpha   90.00
_cell.angle_beta   90.00
_cell.angle_gamma   90.00
#
_symmetry.space_group_name_H-M   'P 1'
#
loop_
_entity.id
_entity.type
_entity.pdbx_description
1 polymer ?
#
loop_
_entity_poly.entity_id
_entity_poly.type
_entity_poly.pdbx_seq_one_letter_code
_entity_poly.pdbx_strand_id
1 'polypeptide(L)'
;MNNTIDFNRFSLLVKRQWVENKKLFLMASVIILGSIIGLYGFNLDIIIGNLFNAKSRIIFSIGVFFLVGTFFTNYILKDFSNKNDSTSFLLIPAPHFDKLLSSLLYIFIVFPIVYLLFFYLIDFSFVNIGNNIMSNYDGKVM
;
A
#
# COMPACT_ATOMS: atom_id res chain seq x y z
N MET A 1 -31.79 17.60 16.13
CA MET A 1 -30.88 16.81 15.27
C MET A 1 -29.85 17.78 14.69
N ASN A 2 -28.61 17.75 15.20
CA ASN A 2 -27.51 18.57 14.70
C ASN A 2 -26.57 17.63 13.94
N ASN A 3 -26.65 17.64 12.60
CA ASN A 3 -25.76 16.87 11.71
C ASN A 3 -24.45 17.64 11.47
N THR A 4 -23.86 18.18 12.52
CA THR A 4 -22.58 18.85 12.42
C THR A 4 -21.48 17.79 12.49
N ILE A 5 -20.57 17.85 11.52
CA ILE A 5 -19.36 17.04 11.49
C ILE A 5 -18.59 17.36 12.77
N ASP A 6 -18.58 16.44 13.71
CA ASP A 6 -17.85 16.58 14.97
C ASP A 6 -16.50 15.87 14.84
N PHE A 7 -15.45 16.67 14.73
CA PHE A 7 -14.08 16.22 14.47
C PHE A 7 -13.56 15.26 15.56
N ASN A 8 -14.02 15.42 16.82
CA ASN A 8 -13.65 14.51 17.90
C ASN A 8 -14.22 13.11 17.66
N ARG A 9 -15.48 13.02 17.23
CA ARG A 9 -16.16 11.74 16.94
C ARG A 9 -15.55 11.08 15.71
N PHE A 10 -15.22 11.85 14.69
CA PHE A 10 -14.51 11.38 13.50
C PHE A 10 -13.15 10.76 13.85
N SER A 11 -12.35 11.43 14.69
CA SER A 11 -11.04 10.92 15.11
C SER A 11 -11.11 9.59 15.87
N LEU A 12 -12.15 9.40 16.69
CA LEU A 12 -12.39 8.15 17.42
C LEU A 12 -12.75 7.01 16.47
N LEU A 13 -13.54 7.28 15.43
CA LEU A 13 -13.87 6.31 14.38
C LEU A 13 -12.64 5.90 13.58
N VAL A 14 -11.78 6.85 13.22
CA VAL A 14 -10.51 6.56 12.52
C VAL A 14 -9.60 5.67 13.37
N LYS A 15 -9.46 5.97 14.67
CA LYS A 15 -8.66 5.14 15.61
C LYS A 15 -9.23 3.73 15.74
N ARG A 16 -10.56 3.59 15.82
CA ARG A 16 -11.21 2.28 15.88
C ARG A 16 -10.94 1.46 14.61
N GLN A 17 -11.11 2.07 13.44
CA GLN A 17 -10.85 1.43 12.15
C GLN A 17 -9.37 1.02 12.00
N TRP A 18 -8.43 1.78 12.60
CA TRP A 18 -7.02 1.40 12.67
C TRP A 18 -6.81 0.10 13.45
N VAL A 19 -7.42 0.00 14.64
CA VAL A 19 -7.24 -1.15 15.54
C VAL A 19 -7.92 -2.41 14.99
N GLU A 20 -9.11 -2.27 14.41
CA GLU A 20 -9.86 -3.38 13.80
C GLU A 20 -9.14 -3.89 12.54
N ASN A 21 -8.63 -3.00 11.69
CA ASN A 21 -8.01 -3.37 10.42
C ASN A 21 -6.49 -3.57 10.49
N LYS A 22 -5.86 -3.53 11.67
CA LYS A 22 -4.40 -3.70 11.81
C LYS A 22 -3.86 -4.96 11.14
N LYS A 23 -4.60 -6.07 11.23
CA LYS A 23 -4.22 -7.35 10.61
C LYS A 23 -4.22 -7.24 9.08
N LEU A 24 -5.18 -6.50 8.53
CA LEU A 24 -5.28 -6.26 7.10
C LEU A 24 -4.20 -5.35 6.59
N PHE A 25 -3.86 -4.31 7.35
CA PHE A 25 -2.71 -3.46 7.03
C PHE A 25 -1.41 -4.27 6.98
N LEU A 26 -1.21 -5.21 7.93
CA LEU A 26 -0.06 -6.12 7.92
C LEU A 26 -0.07 -7.08 6.73
N MET A 27 -1.23 -7.65 6.37
CA MET A 27 -1.32 -8.53 5.20
C MET A 27 -1.08 -7.77 3.90
N ALA A 28 -1.66 -6.57 3.77
CA ALA A 28 -1.46 -5.69 2.62
C ALA A 28 0.01 -5.27 2.51
N SER A 29 0.69 -4.92 3.61
CA SER A 29 2.11 -4.55 3.58
C SER A 29 3.00 -5.71 3.13
N VAL A 30 2.72 -6.95 3.57
CA VAL A 30 3.45 -8.14 3.12
C VAL A 30 3.26 -8.37 1.62
N ILE A 31 2.05 -8.19 1.10
CA ILE A 31 1.76 -8.32 -0.34
C ILE A 31 2.49 -7.23 -1.14
N ILE A 32 2.49 -5.98 -0.67
CA ILE A 32 3.23 -4.87 -1.29
C ILE A 32 4.73 -5.20 -1.32
N LEU A 33 5.32 -5.57 -0.19
CA LEU A 33 6.72 -5.94 -0.10
C LEU A 33 7.07 -7.10 -1.04
N GLY A 34 6.29 -8.18 -0.99
CA GLY A 34 6.52 -9.37 -1.81
C GLY A 34 6.41 -9.09 -3.32
N SER A 35 5.42 -8.28 -3.73
CA SER A 35 5.25 -7.91 -5.14
C SER A 35 6.39 -7.04 -5.65
N ILE A 36 6.83 -6.03 -4.89
CA ILE A 36 7.94 -5.17 -5.30
C ILE A 36 9.26 -5.96 -5.34
N ILE A 37 9.57 -6.75 -4.30
CA ILE A 37 10.78 -7.58 -4.26
C ILE A 37 10.77 -8.60 -5.39
N GLY A 38 9.64 -9.27 -5.63
CA GLY A 38 9.51 -10.26 -6.70
C GLY A 38 9.78 -9.66 -8.08
N LEU A 39 9.29 -8.44 -8.33
CA LEU A 39 9.54 -7.73 -9.59
C LEU A 39 11.00 -7.34 -9.76
N TYR A 40 11.63 -6.77 -8.73
CA TYR A 40 13.06 -6.44 -8.80
C TYR A 40 13.92 -7.72 -8.92
N GLY A 41 13.58 -8.77 -8.19
CA GLY A 41 14.29 -10.05 -8.21
C GLY A 41 14.20 -10.79 -9.56
N PHE A 42 13.02 -10.80 -10.19
CA PHE A 42 12.84 -11.45 -11.50
C PHE A 42 13.57 -10.72 -12.64
N ASN A 43 13.83 -9.43 -12.48
CA ASN A 43 14.46 -8.58 -13.50
C ASN A 43 15.93 -8.26 -13.18
N LEU A 44 16.52 -8.89 -12.16
CA LEU A 44 17.96 -8.93 -12.00
C LEU A 44 18.54 -9.89 -13.05
N ASP A 45 18.57 -9.45 -14.31
CA ASP A 45 19.41 -10.08 -15.32
C ASP A 45 20.88 -9.80 -14.94
N ILE A 46 21.46 -10.75 -14.21
CA ILE A 46 22.82 -10.75 -13.65
C ILE A 46 23.92 -10.57 -14.72
N ILE A 47 23.57 -10.65 -16.01
CA ILE A 47 24.53 -10.76 -17.12
C ILE A 47 24.77 -9.41 -17.81
N ILE A 48 23.84 -8.45 -17.69
CA ILE A 48 23.95 -7.15 -18.36
C ILE A 48 23.42 -6.15 -17.36
N GLY A 49 24.31 -5.36 -16.74
CA GLY A 49 24.04 -4.37 -15.69
C GLY A 49 23.07 -3.23 -16.04
N ASN A 50 22.14 -3.46 -16.97
CA ASN A 50 21.03 -2.59 -17.29
C ASN A 50 19.93 -2.79 -16.24
N LEU A 51 20.19 -2.31 -15.02
CA LEU A 51 19.16 -2.06 -14.02
C LEU A 51 18.04 -1.30 -14.74
N PHE A 52 16.87 -1.92 -14.86
CA PHE A 52 15.60 -1.34 -15.32
C PHE A 52 15.70 0.03 -16.03
N ASN A 53 15.48 0.06 -17.34
CA ASN A 53 15.18 1.32 -18.03
C ASN A 53 14.16 2.11 -17.20
N ALA A 54 14.43 3.39 -16.92
CA ALA A 54 13.60 4.20 -16.01
C ALA A 54 12.09 4.13 -16.35
N LYS A 55 11.77 3.95 -17.63
CA LYS A 55 10.41 3.76 -18.14
C LYS A 55 9.75 2.48 -17.64
N SER A 56 10.44 1.33 -17.69
CA SER A 56 9.87 0.07 -17.23
C SER A 56 9.69 0.06 -15.70
N ARG A 57 10.63 0.64 -14.94
CA ARG A 57 10.48 0.79 -13.47
C ARG A 57 9.20 1.55 -13.09
N ILE A 58 8.91 2.66 -13.79
CA ILE A 58 7.72 3.48 -13.54
C ILE A 58 6.44 2.71 -13.88
N ILE A 59 6.42 2.03 -15.04
CA ILE A 59 5.26 1.24 -15.49
C ILE A 59 4.95 0.09 -14.52
N PHE A 60 5.96 -0.62 -14.03
CA PHE A 60 5.74 -1.68 -13.06
C PHE A 60 5.26 -1.14 -11.71
N SER A 61 5.84 -0.04 -11.22
CA SER A 61 5.38 0.59 -9.98
C SER A 61 3.93 1.06 -10.08
N ILE A 62 3.54 1.67 -11.20
CA ILE A 62 2.14 2.07 -11.40
C ILE A 62 1.22 0.84 -11.45
N GLY A 63 1.64 -0.24 -12.11
CA GLY A 63 0.86 -1.48 -12.22
C GLY A 63 0.60 -2.14 -10.87
N VAL A 64 1.63 -2.25 -10.03
CA VAL A 64 1.51 -2.80 -8.66
C VAL A 64 0.62 -1.91 -7.81
N PHE A 65 0.79 -0.59 -7.89
CA PHE A 65 -0.04 0.37 -7.17
C PHE A 65 -1.53 0.18 -7.48
N PHE A 66 -1.89 0.07 -8.77
CA PHE A 66 -3.27 -0.14 -9.18
C PHE A 66 -3.81 -1.51 -8.78
N LEU A 67 -3.04 -2.59 -8.97
CA LEU A 67 -3.47 -3.94 -8.59
C LEU A 67 -3.72 -4.04 -7.09
N VAL A 68 -2.70 -3.73 -6.28
CA VAL A 68 -2.80 -3.87 -4.82
C VAL A 68 -3.79 -2.84 -4.26
N GLY A 69 -3.83 -1.63 -4.80
CA GLY A 69 -4.79 -0.60 -4.42
C GLY A 69 -6.23 -1.02 -4.67
N THR A 70 -6.50 -1.73 -5.77
CA THR A 70 -7.85 -2.25 -6.06
C THR A 70 -8.26 -3.33 -5.07
N PHE A 71 -7.37 -4.29 -4.77
CA PHE A 71 -7.64 -5.33 -3.77
C PHE A 71 -7.86 -4.73 -2.38
N PHE A 72 -7.03 -3.75 -1.99
CA PHE A 72 -7.13 -3.07 -0.72
C PHE A 72 -8.45 -2.28 -0.59
N THR A 73 -8.83 -1.56 -1.65
CA THR A 73 -10.09 -0.83 -1.72
C THR A 73 -11.29 -1.77 -1.62
N ASN A 74 -11.27 -2.88 -2.38
CA ASN A 74 -12.32 -3.89 -2.33
C ASN A 74 -12.48 -4.45 -0.91
N TYR A 75 -11.37 -4.69 -0.21
CA TYR A 75 -11.41 -5.21 1.15
C TYR A 75 -12.03 -4.19 2.12
N ILE A 76 -11.61 -2.92 2.08
CA ILE A 76 -12.16 -1.88 2.98
C ILE A 76 -13.64 -1.61 2.68
N LEU A 77 -14.05 -1.63 1.41
CA LEU A 77 -15.44 -1.41 1.02
C LEU A 77 -16.31 -2.66 1.17
N LYS A 78 -15.73 -3.83 1.49
CA LYS A 78 -16.48 -5.08 1.63
C LYS A 78 -17.60 -4.98 2.66
N ASP A 79 -17.36 -4.25 3.75
CA ASP A 79 -18.33 -4.04 4.83
C ASP A 79 -19.58 -3.27 4.35
N PHE A 80 -19.43 -2.46 3.29
CA PHE A 80 -20.55 -1.76 2.64
C PHE A 80 -21.27 -2.62 1.59
N SER A 81 -20.65 -3.68 1.08
CA SER A 81 -21.21 -4.55 0.03
C SER A 81 -21.94 -5.78 0.58
N ASN A 82 -21.54 -6.32 1.75
CA ASN A 82 -22.06 -7.58 2.27
C ASN A 82 -23.16 -7.39 3.30
N LYS A 83 -24.38 -7.83 2.96
CA LYS A 83 -25.62 -7.65 3.73
C LYS A 83 -25.55 -8.15 5.19
N ASN A 84 -24.69 -9.13 5.50
CA ASN A 84 -24.49 -9.65 6.86
C ASN A 84 -23.54 -8.79 7.71
N ASP A 85 -22.46 -8.26 7.12
CA ASP A 85 -21.47 -7.42 7.82
C ASP A 85 -21.96 -5.97 7.97
N SER A 86 -22.83 -5.53 7.05
CA SER A 86 -23.50 -4.24 7.11
C SER A 86 -24.36 -4.07 8.38
N THR A 87 -24.84 -5.15 9.00
CA THR A 87 -25.66 -5.06 10.22
C THR A 87 -24.86 -4.53 11.43
N SER A 88 -23.63 -5.01 11.64
CA SER A 88 -22.72 -4.46 12.67
C SER A 88 -22.28 -3.03 12.36
N PHE A 89 -22.11 -2.71 11.08
CA PHE A 89 -21.76 -1.37 10.64
C PHE A 89 -22.92 -0.36 10.81
N LEU A 90 -24.16 -0.81 10.63
CA LEU A 90 -25.40 -0.04 10.84
C LEU A 90 -25.69 0.22 12.32
N LEU A 91 -25.28 -0.67 13.22
CA LEU A 91 -25.50 -0.54 14.67
C LEU A 91 -24.64 0.56 15.32
N ILE A 92 -23.61 1.06 14.65
CA ILE A 92 -22.81 2.17 15.16
C ILE A 92 -23.62 3.47 15.02
N PRO A 93 -23.94 4.19 16.12
CA PRO A 93 -24.69 5.43 16.08
C PRO A 93 -23.80 6.59 15.62
N ALA A 94 -23.49 6.60 14.33
CA ALA A 94 -22.75 7.65 13.65
C ALA A 94 -23.36 7.91 12.27
N PRO A 95 -23.33 9.16 11.78
CA PRO A 95 -23.80 9.51 10.44
C PRO A 95 -23.14 8.60 9.39
N HIS A 96 -23.91 8.13 8.41
CA HIS A 96 -23.38 7.29 7.33
C HIS A 96 -22.23 7.97 6.57
N PHE A 97 -22.24 9.32 6.52
CA PHE A 97 -21.21 10.12 5.86
C PHE A 97 -19.85 10.03 6.56
N ASP A 98 -19.79 10.15 7.89
CA ASP A 98 -18.53 10.11 8.64
C ASP A 98 -17.82 8.75 8.52
N LYS A 99 -18.61 7.67 8.42
CA LYS A 99 -18.12 6.29 8.21
C LYS A 99 -17.55 6.05 6.81
N LEU A 100 -18.19 6.64 5.80
CA LEU A 100 -17.69 6.59 4.43
C LEU A 100 -16.41 7.43 4.32
N LEU A 101 -16.40 8.62 4.92
CA LEU A 101 -15.26 9.52 4.91
C LEU A 101 -14.03 8.90 5.61
N SER A 102 -14.21 8.22 6.75
CA SER A 102 -13.10 7.54 7.43
C SER A 102 -12.49 6.45 6.55
N SER A 103 -13.33 5.65 5.87
CA SER A 103 -12.88 4.60 4.96
C SER A 103 -12.16 5.16 3.73
N LEU A 104 -12.64 6.28 3.18
CA LEU A 104 -11.98 6.98 2.08
C LEU A 104 -10.61 7.56 2.50
N LEU A 105 -10.46 8.10 3.71
CA LEU A 105 -9.15 8.56 4.19
C LEU A 105 -8.12 7.42 4.19
N TYR A 106 -8.52 6.21 4.55
CA TYR A 106 -7.61 5.06 4.53
C TYR A 106 -7.17 4.68 3.11
N ILE A 107 -8.11 4.70 2.16
CA ILE A 107 -7.84 4.34 0.76
C ILE A 107 -7.00 5.40 0.06
N PHE A 108 -7.32 6.68 0.24
CA PHE A 108 -6.69 7.78 -0.50
C PHE A 108 -5.46 8.37 0.17
N ILE A 109 -5.32 8.27 1.49
CA ILE A 109 -4.20 8.88 2.22
C ILE A 109 -3.28 7.80 2.78
N VAL A 110 -3.81 6.90 3.60
CA VAL A 110 -2.97 5.93 4.33
C VAL A 110 -2.31 4.93 3.37
N PHE A 111 -3.08 4.35 2.45
CA PHE A 111 -2.54 3.36 1.50
C PHE A 111 -1.43 3.92 0.60
N PRO A 112 -1.58 5.08 -0.08
CA PRO A 112 -0.51 5.63 -0.92
C PRO A 112 0.75 6.00 -0.15
N ILE A 113 0.61 6.54 1.07
CA ILE A 113 1.76 6.87 1.92
C ILE A 113 2.55 5.60 2.26
N VAL A 114 1.86 4.54 2.69
CA VAL A 114 2.50 3.26 3.04
C VAL A 114 3.15 2.63 1.82
N TYR A 115 2.46 2.64 0.67
CA TYR A 115 3.00 2.13 -0.59
C TYR A 115 4.30 2.86 -1.00
N LEU A 116 4.28 4.20 -0.99
CA LEU A 116 5.46 5.00 -1.34
C LEU A 116 6.63 4.72 -0.40
N LEU A 117 6.37 4.63 0.91
CA LEU A 117 7.40 4.30 1.91
C LEU A 117 8.10 2.98 1.59
N PHE A 118 7.35 1.92 1.33
CA PHE A 118 7.92 0.61 0.99
C PHE A 118 8.61 0.61 -0.37
N PHE A 119 8.04 1.29 -1.36
CA PHE A 119 8.65 1.41 -2.68
C PHE A 119 10.03 2.07 -2.62
N TYR A 120 10.16 3.21 -1.94
CA TYR A 120 11.44 3.90 -1.80
C TYR A 120 12.47 3.11 -0.99
N LEU A 121 12.04 2.43 0.08
CA LEU A 121 12.93 1.58 0.89
C LEU A 121 13.53 0.44 0.05
N ILE A 122 12.71 -0.23 -0.75
CA ILE A 122 13.17 -1.34 -1.59
C ILE A 122 14.03 -0.82 -2.74
N ASP A 123 13.62 0.25 -3.42
CA ASP A 123 14.39 0.85 -4.52
C ASP A 123 15.81 1.24 -4.06
N PHE A 124 15.92 1.92 -2.91
CA PHE A 124 17.22 2.27 -2.33
C PHE A 124 18.08 1.04 -2.02
N SER A 125 17.45 -0.01 -1.46
CA SER A 125 18.15 -1.26 -1.13
C SER A 125 18.69 -1.96 -2.39
N PHE A 126 17.88 -2.08 -3.44
CA PHE A 126 18.28 -2.73 -4.69
C PHE A 126 19.32 -1.92 -5.47
N VAL A 127 19.23 -0.59 -5.49
CA VAL A 127 20.25 0.28 -6.11
C VAL A 127 21.60 0.09 -5.40
N ASN A 128 21.61 0.04 -4.07
CA ASN A 128 22.84 -0.18 -3.31
C ASN A 128 23.44 -1.57 -3.61
N ILE A 129 22.61 -2.61 -3.68
CA ILE A 129 23.06 -3.97 -4.05
C ILE A 129 23.65 -3.97 -5.47
N GLY A 130 22.97 -3.37 -6.44
CA GLY A 130 23.44 -3.28 -7.83
C GLY A 130 24.78 -2.55 -7.97
N ASN A 131 24.94 -1.42 -7.27
CA ASN A 131 26.20 -0.67 -7.27
C ASN A 131 27.37 -1.47 -6.68
N ASN A 132 27.14 -2.21 -5.58
CA ASN A 132 28.16 -3.06 -4.97
C ASN A 132 28.58 -4.22 -5.89
N ILE A 133 27.62 -4.79 -6.64
CA ILE A 133 27.90 -5.84 -7.60
C ILE A 133 28.77 -5.28 -8.74
N MET A 134 28.38 -4.15 -9.34
CA MET A 134 29.14 -3.53 -10.43
C MET A 134 30.58 -3.17 -10.02
N SER A 135 30.76 -2.59 -8.82
CA SER A 135 32.10 -2.27 -8.30
C SER A 135 33.00 -3.50 -8.14
N ASN A 136 32.45 -4.66 -7.81
CA ASN A 136 33.21 -5.91 -7.70
C ASN A 136 33.58 -6.51 -9.06
N TYR A 137 32.80 -6.24 -10.11
CA TYR A 137 33.15 -6.66 -11.47
C TYR A 137 34.31 -5.82 -12.03
N ASP A 138 34.30 -4.50 -11.82
CA ASP A 138 35.35 -3.60 -12.32
C ASP A 138 36.73 -3.89 -11.68
N GLY A 139 36.74 -4.32 -10.41
CA GLY A 139 37.97 -4.74 -9.72
C GLY A 139 38.54 -6.10 -10.12
N LYS A 140 37.82 -6.91 -10.92
CA LYS A 140 38.30 -8.21 -11.44
C LYS A 140 38.87 -8.12 -12.86
N VAL A 141 38.78 -6.96 -13.52
CA VAL A 141 39.28 -6.74 -14.89
C VAL A 141 40.63 -6.01 -14.92
N MET A 142 41.22 -5.72 -13.75
CA MET A 142 42.60 -5.23 -13.59
C MET A 142 43.54 -6.33 -13.12
#